data_AF-A0A645E0H0-F1
#
_entry.id   AF-A0A645E0H0-F1
#
_cell.length_a   1.000
_cell.length_b   1.000
_cell.length_c   1.000
_cell.angle_alpha   90.00
_cell.angle_beta   90.00
_cell.angle_gamma   90.00
#
_symmetry.space_group_name_H-M   'P 1'
#
loop_
_entity.id
_entity.type
_entity.pdbx_description
1 polymer ?
#
loop_
_entity_poly.entity_id
_entity_poly.type
_entity_poly.pdbx_seq_one_letter_code
_entity_poly.pdbx_strand_id
1 'polypeptide(L)' 'MNPDGRTLVRVSIEDAADVEHLVTVLMGDKVQSRKEYIFENADFNKNSSEMFEKLKD' A
#
# COMPACT_ATOMS: atom_id res chain seq x y z
N MET A 1 5.07 -8.71 20.40
CA MET A 1 4.03 -7.67 20.59
C MET A 1 4.26 -6.92 21.92
N ASN A 2 5.48 -6.49 22.24
CA ASN A 2 5.74 -5.68 23.43
C ASN A 2 5.28 -4.23 23.16
N PRO A 3 4.40 -3.62 23.96
CA PRO A 3 4.02 -2.22 23.81
C PRO A 3 5.21 -1.25 23.83
N ASP A 4 6.25 -1.56 24.61
CA ASP A 4 7.36 -0.63 24.86
C ASP A 4 8.41 -0.58 23.73
N GLY A 5 8.37 -1.55 22.81
CA GLY A 5 9.37 -1.69 21.74
C GLY A 5 8.77 -1.94 20.36
N ARG A 6 7.47 -1.67 20.17
CA ARG A 6 6.81 -1.84 18.88
C ARG A 6 6.65 -0.49 18.18
N THR A 7 6.93 -0.47 16.89
CA THR A 7 6.60 0.66 16.01
C THR A 7 5.15 0.53 15.54
N LEU A 8 4.35 1.57 15.74
CA LEU A 8 2.97 1.64 15.27
C LEU A 8 2.83 2.74 14.22
N VAL A 9 2.10 2.43 13.16
CA VAL A 9 1.71 3.41 12.16
C VAL A 9 0.20 3.65 12.31
N ARG A 10 -0.19 4.92 12.47
CA ARG A 10 -1.60 5.30 12.49
C ARG A 10 -2.02 5.71 11.08
N VAL A 11 -2.95 4.95 10.50
CA VAL A 11 -3.51 5.25 9.17
C VAL A 11 -4.72 6.17 9.32
N SER A 12 -4.82 7.19 8.48
CA SER A 12 -5.95 8.12 8.38
C SER A 12 -6.48 8.14 6.94
N ILE A 13 -7.75 8.53 6.78
CA ILE A 13 -8.38 8.72 5.48
C ILE A 13 -8.44 10.22 5.21
N GLU A 14 -7.82 10.67 4.11
CA GLU A 14 -7.81 12.07 3.70
C GLU A 14 -9.00 12.38 2.79
N ASP A 15 -9.23 11.55 1.76
CA ASP A 15 -10.39 11.61 0.87
C ASP A 15 -11.09 10.25 0.83
N ALA A 16 -12.36 10.22 1.21
CA ALA A 16 -13.13 9.00 1.25
C ALA A 16 -13.51 8.48 -0.14
N ALA A 17 -13.80 9.38 -1.10
CA ALA A 17 -14.26 8.99 -2.43
C ALA A 17 -13.13 8.34 -3.24
N ASP A 18 -11.93 8.94 -3.18
CA ASP A 18 -10.75 8.40 -3.85
C ASP A 18 -10.33 7.05 -3.23
N VAL A 19 -10.36 6.93 -1.91
CA VAL A 19 -10.04 5.68 -1.22
C VAL A 19 -11.03 4.58 -1.56
N GLU A 20 -12.33 4.87 -1.66
CA GLU A 20 -13.34 3.87 -2.02
C GLU A 20 -13.12 3.33 -3.44
N HIS A 21 -12.78 4.20 -4.39
CA HIS A 21 -12.42 3.78 -5.73
C HIS A 21 -11.17 2.89 -5.73
N LEU A 22 -10.10 3.31 -5.03
CA LEU A 22 -8.84 2.59 -4.97
C LEU A 22 -8.99 1.21 -4.32
N VAL A 23 -9.73 1.13 -3.20
CA VAL A 23 -10.02 -0.13 -2.52
C VAL A 23 -10.80 -1.06 -3.44
N THR A 24 -11.78 -0.55 -4.19
CA THR A 24 -12.55 -1.36 -5.13
C THR A 24 -11.68 -1.89 -6.28
N VAL A 25 -10.78 -1.08 -6.83
CA VAL A 25 -9.87 -1.50 -7.91
C VAL A 25 -8.89 -2.58 -7.42
N LEU A 26 -8.33 -2.41 -6.22
CA LEU A 26 -7.31 -3.31 -5.69
C LEU A 26 -7.90 -4.58 -5.07
N MET A 27 -9.05 -4.48 -4.41
CA MET A 27 -9.64 -5.58 -3.61
C MET A 27 -10.94 -6.13 -4.18
N GLY A 28 -11.51 -5.51 -5.21
CA GLY A 28 -12.74 -5.99 -5.85
C GLY A 28 -12.52 -7.18 -6.78
N ASP A 29 -13.62 -7.76 -7.27
CA ASP A 29 -13.61 -9.03 -8.00
C ASP A 29 -13.01 -8.96 -9.42
N LYS A 30 -12.96 -7.75 -10.00
CA LYS A 30 -12.50 -7.55 -11.38
C LYS A 30 -10.97 -7.62 -11.46
N VAL A 31 -10.47 -8.82 -11.74
CA VAL A 31 -9.04 -9.11 -11.88
C VAL A 31 -8.35 -8.22 -12.93
N GLN A 32 -9.04 -7.89 -14.03
CA GLN A 32 -8.45 -7.07 -15.10
C GLN A 32 -8.12 -5.64 -14.64
N SER A 33 -9.05 -4.97 -13.95
CA SER A 33 -8.85 -3.62 -13.42
C SER A 33 -7.66 -3.56 -12.45
N ARG A 34 -7.50 -4.60 -11.62
CA ARG A 34 -6.36 -4.73 -10.72
C ARG A 34 -5.04 -4.88 -11.47
N LYS A 35 -5.02 -5.69 -12.54
CA LYS A 35 -3.80 -5.90 -13.35
C LYS A 35 -3.35 -4.60 -14.00
N GLU A 36 -4.26 -3.89 -14.66
CA GLU A 36 -3.97 -2.60 -15.30
C GLU A 36 -3.38 -1.61 -14.29
N TYR A 37 -4.02 -1.47 -13.13
CA TYR A 37 -3.54 -0.59 -12.06
C TYR A 37 -2.12 -0.94 -11.60
N ILE A 38 -1.82 -2.23 -11.39
CA ILE A 38 -0.49 -2.69 -10.98
C ILE A 38 0.55 -2.41 -12.08
N PHE A 39 0.24 -2.68 -13.35
CA PHE A 39 1.18 -2.42 -14.44
C PHE A 39 1.50 -0.93 -14.62
N GLU A 40 0.53 -0.05 -14.40
CA GLU A 40 0.71 1.38 -14.53
C GLU A 40 1.48 2.01 -13.36
N ASN A 41 1.29 1.50 -12.14
CA ASN A 41 1.76 2.17 -10.92
C ASN A 41 2.90 1.45 -10.18
N ALA A 42 3.15 0.16 -10.46
CA ALA A 42 4.21 -0.58 -9.78
C ALA A 42 5.57 -0.37 -10.47
N ASP A 43 6.60 -0.09 -9.66
CA ASP A 43 7.98 -0.18 -10.09
C ASP A 43 8.50 -1.60 -9.88
N PHE A 44 8.59 -2.36 -10.97
CA PHE A 44 9.04 -3.75 -10.97
C PHE A 44 10.54 -3.94 -10.71
N ASN A 45 11.33 -2.86 -10.76
CA ASN A 45 12.77 -2.90 -10.54
C ASN A 45 13.17 -2.48 -9.12
N LYS A 46 12.21 -2.14 -8.27
CA LYS A 46 12.47 -1.65 -6.91
C LYS A 46 12.98 -2.76 -6.00
N ASN A 47 14.16 -2.57 -5.40
CA ASN A 47 14.72 -3.51 -4.44
C ASN A 47 13.91 -3.53 -3.15
N SER A 48 13.43 -4.71 -2.76
CA SER A 48 12.57 -4.91 -1.59
C SER A 48 13.24 -4.47 -0.28
N SER A 49 14.57 -4.51 -0.18
CA SER A 49 15.30 -4.14 1.04
C SER A 49 15.30 -2.64 1.32
N GLU A 50 15.33 -1.78 0.29
CA GLU A 50 15.51 -0.33 0.45
C GLU A 50 14.32 0.34 1.17
N MET A 51 13.13 -0.26 1.09
CA MET A 51 11.92 0.31 1.68
C MET A 51 11.82 0.04 3.18
N PHE A 52 12.29 -1.13 3.64
CA PHE A 52 12.30 -1.49 5.06
C PHE A 52 13.47 -0.88 5.83
N GLU A 53 14.61 -0.63 5.17
CA GLU A 53 15.74 0.04 5.82
C GLU A 53 15.44 1.51 6.13
N LYS A 54 14.76 2.23 5.23
CA LYS A 54 14.34 3.64 5.46
C LYS A 54 13.31 3.82 6.58
N LEU A 55 12.69 2.73 7.05
CA LEU A 55 11.72 2.74 8.15
C LEU A 55 12.37 2.38 9.50
N LYS A 56 13.65 1.99 9.51
CA LYS A 56 14.43 1.70 10.72
C LYS A 56 15.18 2.91 11.27
N ASP A 57 15.29 3.99 10.48
CA ASP A 57 15.87 5.28 10.88
C ASP A 57 14.87 6.14 11.68
#